data_AF-A0A1J8QH80-F1
#
_entry.id   AF-A0A1J8QH80-F1
#
_cell.length_a   1.000
_cell.length_b   1.000
_cell.length_c   1.000
_cell.angle_alpha   90.00
_cell.angle_beta   90.00
_cell.angle_gamma   90.00
#
_symmetry.space_group_name_H-M   'P 1'
#
loop_
_entity.id
_entity.type
_entity.pdbx_description
1 polymer ?
#
loop_
_entity_poly.entity_id
_entity_poly.type
_entity_poly.pdbx_seq_one_letter_code
_entity_poly.pdbx_strand_id
1 'polypeptide(L)'
;MPSPVINITIHKQNTMQFRHVGAEHPIYSRVLELAKALVTRDGVDDMVTPDELLPSHASFLAILNATTAVLQHCGLHLSRLDPLSRQRTVCFTINLNHMVVNDVSLGSDNISDFPLPVSEGVLMELRDFVIGQVSEWKRDEESQRHEQETKWKQEQERRRADTIAFLRRLAKLDLVGPGVLESDVPTDVCPLCSRDLVRCRVCGVHTCENSTCQASSIVSVVACSYHDQEFFCIPCATDHSPAAGQCPICSRWCCMAFLNGCVGQPEGVAQWRRGYNCSPDERFHPISDLSTDDRGLNHAHPPKIAPCQECVREGHASAWHRCNNNYCWSRSHNHMGDMICSDCAPGGQSCACSRTWICELCSTDQFGMPFAQCPSCKAVYCQDWCAYIQTCIVCSSTRLCDDCIEEEPEADAGQSQLRNPLFTEKCGICRQHICDACAPCMTKCSSCDHLYCTQCKWNEEWFSCKTCSNLMCKDCIRNWDDCRKCTDAKYPSYNMGCSPLSPSVY
;
A
#
# COMPACT_ATOMS: atom_id res chain seq x y z
N MET A 1 -23.19 -13.19 -4.40
CA MET A 1 -23.70 -11.90 -3.90
C MET A 1 -23.39 -11.81 -2.41
N PRO A 2 -23.03 -10.64 -1.86
CA PRO A 2 -22.81 -10.52 -0.42
C PRO A 2 -24.09 -10.86 0.34
N SER A 3 -23.95 -11.54 1.48
CA SER A 3 -25.08 -11.84 2.37
C SER A 3 -25.76 -10.53 2.80
N PRO A 4 -27.10 -10.50 2.90
CA PRO A 4 -27.79 -9.30 3.34
C PRO A 4 -27.43 -8.97 4.79
N VAL A 5 -27.12 -7.71 5.05
CA VAL A 5 -26.65 -7.20 6.36
C VAL A 5 -27.41 -5.92 6.70
N ILE A 6 -27.85 -5.81 7.96
CA ILE A 6 -28.38 -4.56 8.53
C ILE A 6 -27.21 -3.80 9.17
N ASN A 7 -27.11 -2.51 8.88
CA ASN A 7 -26.08 -1.65 9.46
C ASN A 7 -26.59 -1.00 10.75
N ILE A 8 -25.77 -0.98 11.80
CA ILE A 8 -26.01 -0.19 13.00
C ILE A 8 -24.95 0.89 13.05
N THR A 9 -25.39 2.12 13.15
CA THR A 9 -24.53 3.30 13.24
C THR A 9 -24.72 3.97 14.59
N ILE A 10 -23.64 4.06 15.37
CA ILE A 10 -23.64 4.75 16.67
C ILE A 10 -22.81 6.03 16.55
N HIS A 11 -23.41 7.18 16.85
CA HIS A 11 -22.75 8.49 16.86
C HIS A 11 -22.53 9.02 18.28
N LYS A 12 -21.30 9.40 18.61
CA LYS A 12 -20.93 10.12 19.84
C LYS A 12 -19.81 11.13 19.54
N GLN A 13 -20.04 12.43 19.77
CA GLN A 13 -18.99 13.47 19.68
C GLN A 13 -18.03 13.35 18.49
N ASN A 14 -18.57 13.24 17.27
CA ASN A 14 -17.81 13.09 16.01
C ASN A 14 -17.12 11.73 15.79
N THR A 15 -17.29 10.74 16.68
CA THR A 15 -16.95 9.35 16.39
C THR A 15 -18.17 8.61 15.88
N MET A 16 -17.95 7.79 14.85
CA MET A 16 -18.98 6.96 14.21
C MET A 16 -18.49 5.52 14.27
N GLN A 17 -19.31 4.64 14.87
CA GLN A 17 -19.03 3.21 14.88
C GLN A 17 -20.07 2.48 14.03
N PHE A 18 -19.58 1.54 13.22
CA PHE A 18 -20.40 0.64 12.42
C PHE A 18 -20.39 -0.75 13.02
N ARG A 19 -21.57 -1.33 13.19
CA ARG A 19 -21.74 -2.76 13.46
C ARG A 19 -22.64 -3.36 12.39
N HIS A 20 -22.33 -4.59 12.00
CA HIS A 20 -23.04 -5.32 10.98
C HIS A 20 -23.83 -6.45 11.63
N VAL A 21 -25.10 -6.58 11.26
CA VAL A 21 -25.97 -7.66 11.71
C VAL A 21 -26.34 -8.50 10.49
N GLY A 22 -25.93 -9.76 10.49
CA GLY A 22 -26.25 -10.70 9.42
C GLY A 22 -27.74 -11.10 9.41
N ALA A 23 -28.14 -11.72 8.30
CA ALA A 23 -29.51 -12.16 8.06
C ALA A 23 -30.00 -13.26 9.01
N GLU A 24 -29.08 -13.96 9.65
CA GLU A 24 -29.32 -14.99 10.66
C GLU A 24 -29.80 -14.42 12.01
N HIS A 25 -29.64 -13.12 12.25
CA HIS A 25 -30.02 -12.51 13.52
C HIS A 25 -31.55 -12.30 13.61
N PRO A 26 -32.20 -12.61 14.75
CA PRO A 26 -33.66 -12.47 14.90
C PRO A 26 -34.21 -11.08 14.61
N ILE A 27 -33.40 -10.03 14.78
CA ILE A 27 -33.79 -8.65 14.46
C ILE A 27 -34.10 -8.45 12.97
N TYR A 28 -33.53 -9.28 12.10
CA TYR A 28 -33.71 -9.17 10.65
C TYR A 28 -35.16 -9.43 10.25
N SER A 29 -35.82 -10.42 10.88
CA SER A 29 -37.23 -10.71 10.64
C SER A 29 -38.15 -9.60 11.13
N ARG A 30 -37.79 -8.92 12.23
CA ARG A 30 -38.53 -7.77 12.77
C ARG A 30 -38.46 -6.53 11.89
N VAL A 31 -37.29 -6.24 11.33
CA VAL A 31 -37.12 -5.16 10.35
C VAL A 31 -37.93 -5.47 9.08
N LEU A 32 -37.96 -6.73 8.63
CA LEU A 32 -38.76 -7.15 7.49
C LEU A 32 -40.27 -7.03 7.74
N GLU A 33 -40.73 -7.42 8.93
CA GLU A 33 -42.13 -7.28 9.36
C GLU A 33 -42.58 -5.82 9.31
N LEU A 34 -41.73 -4.92 9.84
CA LEU A 34 -41.96 -3.48 9.84
C LEU A 34 -41.98 -2.88 8.42
N ALA A 35 -41.01 -3.25 7.57
CA ALA A 35 -40.95 -2.79 6.18
C ALA A 35 -42.20 -3.20 5.38
N LYS A 36 -42.65 -4.45 5.53
CA LYS A 36 -43.87 -4.96 4.87
C LYS A 36 -45.12 -4.19 5.32
N ALA A 37 -45.24 -3.91 6.62
CA ALA A 37 -46.40 -3.22 7.16
C ALA A 37 -46.50 -1.77 6.67
N LEU A 38 -45.36 -1.09 6.49
CA LEU A 38 -45.31 0.27 5.96
C LEU A 38 -45.74 0.32 4.48
N VAL A 39 -45.23 -0.59 3.64
CA VAL A 39 -45.60 -0.66 2.22
C VAL A 39 -47.07 -1.03 2.01
N THR A 40 -47.62 -1.91 2.85
CA THR A 40 -49.00 -2.40 2.70
C THR A 40 -50.05 -1.32 3.03
N ARG A 41 -49.72 -0.35 3.89
CA ARG A 41 -50.70 0.63 4.39
C ARG A 41 -50.96 1.78 3.43
N ASP A 42 -49.96 2.22 2.68
CA ASP A 42 -50.06 3.55 2.06
C ASP A 42 -50.98 3.63 0.84
N GLY A 43 -51.54 2.52 0.33
CA GLY A 43 -52.36 2.58 -0.89
C GLY A 43 -51.64 3.35 -2.02
N VAL A 44 -50.30 3.35 -1.97
CA VAL A 44 -49.44 4.03 -2.92
C VAL A 44 -49.53 3.20 -4.19
N ASP A 45 -50.39 3.64 -5.08
CA ASP A 45 -50.33 3.29 -6.48
C ASP A 45 -48.86 3.49 -6.96
N ASP A 46 -48.27 2.39 -7.39
CA ASP A 46 -47.17 2.25 -8.35
C ASP A 46 -45.70 2.59 -8.01
N MET A 47 -45.31 3.07 -6.82
CA MET A 47 -43.92 3.56 -6.66
C MET A 47 -42.92 2.74 -5.82
N VAL A 48 -43.33 1.87 -4.87
CA VAL A 48 -42.38 1.04 -4.08
C VAL A 48 -42.97 -0.32 -3.75
N THR A 49 -42.39 -1.41 -4.26
CA THR A 49 -42.81 -2.77 -3.90
C THR A 49 -42.20 -3.23 -2.56
N PRO A 50 -42.83 -4.16 -1.80
CA PRO A 50 -42.24 -4.71 -0.57
C PRO A 50 -40.85 -5.34 -0.78
N ASP A 51 -40.56 -5.79 -2.01
CA ASP A 51 -39.29 -6.37 -2.43
C ASP A 51 -38.20 -5.31 -2.68
N GLU A 52 -38.54 -4.02 -2.77
CA GLU A 52 -37.59 -2.91 -2.90
C GLU A 52 -37.04 -2.40 -1.56
N LEU A 53 -37.80 -2.60 -0.46
CA LEU A 53 -37.41 -2.28 0.91
C LEU A 53 -36.88 -3.51 1.65
N LEU A 54 -35.85 -4.13 1.06
CA LEU A 54 -35.18 -5.27 1.68
C LEU A 54 -34.49 -4.85 2.99
N PRO A 55 -34.45 -5.72 4.03
CA PRO A 55 -33.78 -5.40 5.28
C PRO A 55 -32.27 -5.13 5.10
N SER A 56 -31.64 -5.61 4.02
CA SER A 56 -30.26 -5.25 3.63
C SER A 56 -30.05 -3.77 3.29
N HIS A 57 -31.14 -3.02 3.13
CA HIS A 57 -31.16 -1.57 2.89
C HIS A 57 -31.63 -0.79 4.14
N ALA A 58 -31.79 -1.47 5.28
CA ALA A 58 -32.09 -0.85 6.55
C ALA A 58 -30.79 -0.48 7.30
N SER A 59 -30.86 0.63 8.03
CA SER A 59 -29.81 1.03 8.96
C SER A 59 -30.38 1.60 10.24
N PHE A 60 -29.97 1.06 11.39
CA PHE A 60 -30.22 1.67 12.69
C PHE A 60 -29.27 2.84 12.92
N LEU A 61 -29.81 3.92 13.49
CA LEU A 61 -29.11 5.12 13.87
C LEU A 61 -29.30 5.36 15.37
N ALA A 62 -28.23 5.29 16.14
CA ALA A 62 -28.22 5.68 17.55
C ALA A 62 -27.38 6.93 17.72
N ILE A 63 -27.96 8.01 18.26
CA ILE A 63 -27.23 9.25 18.59
C ILE A 63 -27.15 9.35 20.11
N LEU A 64 -25.93 9.46 20.61
CA LEU A 64 -25.65 9.61 22.03
C LEU A 64 -25.34 11.06 22.36
N ASN A 65 -25.79 11.48 23.55
CA ASN A 65 -25.37 12.74 24.15
C ASN A 65 -23.86 12.75 24.25
N ALA A 66 -23.29 13.85 23.78
CA ALA A 66 -21.88 14.09 23.78
C ALA A 66 -21.21 13.86 25.14
N THR A 67 -21.71 14.52 26.18
CA THR A 67 -21.07 14.57 27.50
C THR A 67 -21.47 13.41 28.41
N THR A 68 -22.71 12.94 28.32
CA THR A 68 -23.23 11.91 29.23
C THR A 68 -23.26 10.51 28.62
N ALA A 69 -23.01 10.39 27.30
CA ALA A 69 -23.18 9.17 26.52
C ALA A 69 -24.59 8.54 26.65
N VAL A 70 -25.59 9.30 27.09
CA VAL A 70 -26.99 8.85 27.18
C VAL A 70 -27.62 8.85 25.78
N LEU A 71 -28.40 7.83 25.45
CA LEU A 71 -29.10 7.74 24.16
C LEU A 71 -30.08 8.90 24.00
N GLN A 72 -29.84 9.76 23.00
CA GLN A 72 -30.69 10.91 22.67
C GLN A 72 -31.67 10.60 21.55
N HIS A 73 -31.20 9.86 20.55
CA HIS A 73 -32.01 9.46 19.41
C HIS A 73 -31.78 7.99 19.07
N CYS A 74 -32.88 7.28 18.83
CA CYS A 74 -32.88 5.92 18.34
C CYS A 74 -33.77 5.90 17.09
N GLY A 75 -33.15 5.72 15.93
CA GLY A 75 -33.77 5.80 14.63
C GLY A 75 -33.57 4.50 13.85
N LEU A 76 -34.53 4.12 13.01
CA LEU A 76 -34.33 3.13 11.96
C LEU A 76 -34.62 3.79 10.62
N HIS A 77 -33.62 3.81 9.74
CA HIS A 77 -33.76 4.31 8.38
C HIS A 77 -33.98 3.12 7.45
N LEU A 78 -35.09 3.13 6.73
CA LEU A 78 -35.37 2.17 5.66
C LEU A 78 -35.10 2.86 4.33
N SER A 79 -34.16 2.32 3.55
CA SER A 79 -33.76 2.89 2.27
C SER A 79 -34.19 2.01 1.11
N ARG A 80 -34.42 2.62 -0.03
CA ARG A 80 -34.51 1.94 -1.32
C ARG A 80 -33.18 2.06 -2.06
N LEU A 81 -32.76 0.99 -2.73
CA LEU A 81 -31.63 1.03 -3.65
C LEU A 81 -32.14 1.38 -5.05
N ASP A 82 -31.65 2.47 -5.63
CA ASP A 82 -31.88 2.76 -7.04
C ASP A 82 -31.05 1.78 -7.91
N PRO A 83 -31.67 0.92 -8.73
CA PRO A 83 -30.97 -0.07 -9.53
C PRO A 83 -30.06 0.55 -10.61
N LEU A 84 -30.33 1.79 -11.04
CA LEU A 84 -29.56 2.48 -12.08
C LEU A 84 -28.37 3.25 -11.51
N SER A 85 -28.56 3.98 -10.40
CA SER A 85 -27.49 4.81 -9.81
C SER A 85 -26.70 4.11 -8.70
N ARG A 86 -27.19 2.97 -8.19
CA ARG A 86 -26.71 2.30 -6.96
C ARG A 86 -26.75 3.19 -5.72
N GLN A 87 -27.42 4.33 -5.76
CA GLN A 87 -27.59 5.20 -4.59
C GLN A 87 -28.72 4.68 -3.71
N ARG A 88 -28.55 4.86 -2.39
CA ARG A 88 -29.58 4.53 -1.40
C ARG A 88 -30.33 5.80 -1.04
N THR A 89 -31.63 5.78 -1.23
CA THR A 89 -32.52 6.89 -0.84
C THR A 89 -33.31 6.45 0.37
N VAL A 90 -33.20 7.19 1.48
CA VAL A 90 -34.00 6.91 2.69
C VAL A 90 -35.46 7.21 2.39
N CYS A 91 -36.31 6.20 2.50
CA CYS A 91 -37.75 6.32 2.30
C CYS A 91 -38.46 6.60 3.63
N PHE A 92 -38.08 5.90 4.69
CA PHE A 92 -38.69 6.04 6.01
C PHE A 92 -37.65 6.26 7.10
N THR A 93 -37.94 7.16 8.03
CA THR A 93 -37.20 7.36 9.27
C THR A 93 -38.11 7.06 10.45
N ILE A 94 -37.79 6.03 11.22
CA ILE A 94 -38.62 5.57 12.34
C ILE A 94 -37.94 6.00 13.63
N ASN A 95 -38.57 6.91 14.37
CA ASN A 95 -38.09 7.36 15.66
C ASN A 95 -38.57 6.39 16.75
N LEU A 96 -37.69 5.47 17.14
CA LEU A 96 -37.95 4.44 18.14
C LEU A 96 -38.06 5.00 19.57
N ASN A 97 -37.71 6.27 19.82
CA ASN A 97 -37.93 6.90 21.12
C ASN A 97 -39.37 7.35 21.30
N HIS A 98 -39.98 7.84 20.23
CA HIS A 98 -41.35 8.37 20.24
C HIS A 98 -42.37 7.41 19.64
N MET A 99 -41.90 6.30 19.06
CA MET A 99 -42.72 5.36 18.28
C MET A 99 -43.49 6.10 17.18
N VAL A 100 -42.76 6.84 16.34
CA VAL A 100 -43.33 7.60 15.21
C VAL A 100 -42.56 7.29 13.93
N VAL A 101 -43.25 7.26 12.79
CA VAL A 101 -42.65 7.07 11.47
C VAL A 101 -42.77 8.36 10.68
N ASN A 102 -41.64 8.81 10.13
CA ASN A 102 -41.56 9.91 9.19
C ASN A 102 -41.33 9.34 7.79
N ASP A 103 -42.25 9.64 6.87
CA ASP A 103 -42.06 9.38 5.45
C ASP A 103 -41.25 10.53 4.83
N VAL A 104 -40.03 10.22 4.40
CA VAL A 104 -39.09 11.19 3.83
C VAL A 104 -39.37 11.41 2.34
N SER A 105 -40.15 10.53 1.71
CA SER A 105 -40.44 10.57 0.27
C SER A 105 -41.44 11.67 -0.14
N LEU A 106 -42.22 12.21 0.82
CA LEU A 106 -43.26 13.22 0.59
C LEU A 106 -42.78 14.69 0.69
N GLY A 107 -41.48 14.93 0.89
CA GLY A 107 -40.89 16.26 1.05
C GLY A 107 -40.93 16.77 2.50
N SER A 108 -39.94 17.58 2.89
CA SER A 108 -39.65 17.99 4.27
C SER A 108 -40.74 18.76 5.00
N ASP A 109 -41.76 19.25 4.29
CA ASP A 109 -42.69 20.27 4.79
C ASP A 109 -44.02 19.67 5.29
N ASN A 110 -44.22 18.36 5.14
CA ASN A 110 -45.38 17.63 5.67
C ASN A 110 -44.92 16.46 6.55
N ILE A 111 -44.38 16.76 7.74
CA ILE A 111 -44.18 15.75 8.79
C ILE A 111 -45.56 15.40 9.34
N SER A 112 -46.21 14.43 8.73
CA SER A 112 -47.40 13.81 9.29
C SER A 112 -46.95 12.70 10.22
N ASP A 113 -46.98 12.99 11.53
CA ASP A 113 -46.79 12.00 12.60
C ASP A 113 -47.92 10.96 12.52
N PHE A 114 -47.70 9.87 11.78
CA PHE A 114 -48.70 8.84 11.63
C PHE A 114 -48.55 7.77 12.72
N PRO A 115 -49.66 7.31 13.35
CA PRO A 115 -49.62 6.16 14.25
C PRO A 115 -49.18 4.91 13.47
N LEU A 116 -48.34 4.07 14.04
CA LEU A 116 -47.77 2.91 13.34
C LEU A 116 -48.81 1.83 13.01
N PRO A 117 -48.71 1.17 11.83
CA PRO A 117 -49.49 -0.03 11.52
C PRO A 117 -48.98 -1.31 12.20
N VAL A 118 -47.90 -1.22 13.00
CA VAL A 118 -47.18 -2.37 13.56
C VAL A 118 -47.43 -2.46 15.05
N SER A 119 -47.46 -3.69 15.58
CA SER A 119 -47.57 -3.90 17.01
C SER A 119 -46.44 -3.19 17.77
N GLU A 120 -46.80 -2.52 18.87
CA GLU A 120 -45.86 -1.84 19.76
C GLU A 120 -44.73 -2.77 20.22
N GLY A 121 -45.02 -4.07 20.35
CA GLY A 121 -44.04 -5.10 20.69
C GLY A 121 -42.85 -5.19 19.72
N VAL A 122 -43.08 -5.11 18.41
CA VAL A 122 -41.99 -5.17 17.42
C VAL A 122 -41.05 -3.96 17.56
N LEU A 123 -41.60 -2.77 17.78
CA LEU A 123 -40.79 -1.55 17.91
C LEU A 123 -40.01 -1.52 19.23
N MET A 124 -40.60 -2.05 20.31
CA MET A 124 -39.91 -2.25 21.57
C MET A 124 -38.74 -3.23 21.43
N GLU A 125 -38.93 -4.36 20.73
CA GLU A 125 -37.83 -5.29 20.43
C GLU A 125 -36.70 -4.63 19.63
N LEU A 126 -37.04 -3.81 18.62
CA LEU A 126 -36.05 -3.05 17.85
C LEU A 126 -35.29 -2.03 18.71
N ARG A 127 -36.01 -1.31 19.57
CA ARG A 127 -35.43 -0.32 20.48
C ARG A 127 -34.50 -0.99 21.50
N ASP A 128 -34.94 -2.06 22.13
CA ASP A 128 -34.17 -2.79 23.14
C ASP A 128 -32.91 -3.42 22.53
N PHE A 129 -33.00 -3.90 21.30
CA PHE A 129 -31.84 -4.36 20.55
C PHE A 129 -30.79 -3.25 20.35
N VAL A 130 -31.20 -2.07 19.89
CA VAL A 130 -30.28 -0.93 19.71
C VAL A 130 -29.69 -0.48 21.06
N ILE A 131 -30.48 -0.46 22.13
CA ILE A 131 -29.99 -0.16 23.49
C ILE A 131 -28.96 -1.20 23.96
N GLY A 132 -29.20 -2.49 23.67
CA GLY A 132 -28.26 -3.57 23.96
C GLY A 132 -26.91 -3.37 23.25
N GLN A 133 -26.95 -3.02 21.96
CA GLN A 133 -25.76 -2.75 21.14
C GLN A 133 -24.98 -1.52 21.64
N VAL A 134 -25.68 -0.44 22.00
CA VAL A 134 -25.06 0.74 22.63
C VAL A 134 -24.41 0.38 23.97
N SER A 135 -25.06 -0.46 24.78
CA SER A 135 -24.55 -0.86 26.09
C SER A 135 -23.32 -1.75 26.00
N GLU A 136 -23.28 -2.66 25.02
CA GLU A 136 -22.10 -3.47 24.72
C GLU A 136 -20.94 -2.61 24.24
N TRP A 137 -21.18 -1.69 23.31
CA TRP A 137 -20.16 -0.76 22.85
C TRP A 137 -19.55 0.06 23.99
N LYS A 138 -20.37 0.56 24.94
CA LYS A 138 -19.86 1.28 26.12
C LYS A 138 -18.93 0.41 26.97
N ARG A 139 -19.27 -0.87 27.17
CA ARG A 139 -18.42 -1.80 27.93
C ARG A 139 -17.10 -2.06 27.22
N ASP A 140 -17.12 -2.21 25.90
CA ASP A 140 -15.90 -2.39 25.10
C ASP A 140 -15.01 -1.14 25.17
N GLU A 141 -15.59 0.07 25.06
CA GLU A 141 -14.86 1.34 25.18
C GLU A 141 -14.23 1.50 26.57
N GLU A 142 -14.97 1.16 27.63
CA GLU A 142 -14.48 1.19 29.01
C GLU A 142 -13.38 0.15 29.25
N SER A 143 -13.55 -1.06 28.72
CA SER A 143 -12.54 -2.12 28.81
C SER A 143 -11.25 -1.73 28.09
N GLN A 144 -11.33 -1.18 26.87
CA GLN A 144 -10.17 -0.68 26.13
C GLN A 144 -9.47 0.46 26.87
N ARG A 145 -10.24 1.38 27.46
CA ARG A 145 -9.69 2.48 28.27
C ARG A 145 -8.96 1.95 29.50
N HIS A 146 -9.54 0.99 30.20
CA HIS A 146 -8.94 0.37 31.37
C HIS A 146 -7.66 -0.42 31.00
N GLU A 147 -7.67 -1.14 29.88
CA GLU A 147 -6.49 -1.84 29.37
C GLU A 147 -5.36 -0.86 29.01
N GLN A 148 -5.68 0.24 28.31
CA GLN A 148 -4.73 1.29 27.99
C GLN A 148 -4.17 1.96 29.24
N GLU A 149 -5.00 2.27 30.23
CA GLU A 149 -4.58 2.85 31.50
C GLU A 149 -3.66 1.88 32.28
N THR A 150 -4.00 0.60 32.28
CA THR A 150 -3.18 -0.44 32.93
C THR A 150 -1.82 -0.58 32.24
N LYS A 151 -1.80 -0.63 30.90
CA LYS A 151 -0.56 -0.63 30.10
C LYS A 151 0.29 0.62 30.37
N TRP A 152 -0.34 1.79 30.46
CA TRP A 152 0.34 3.04 30.78
C TRP A 152 0.96 3.03 32.19
N LYS A 153 0.21 2.56 33.21
CA LYS A 153 0.72 2.44 34.59
C LYS A 153 1.90 1.46 34.67
N GLN A 154 1.79 0.30 34.05
CA GLN A 154 2.87 -0.68 33.98
C GLN A 154 4.12 -0.10 33.30
N GLU A 155 3.95 0.67 32.23
CA GLU A 155 5.05 1.34 31.55
C GLU A 155 5.72 2.41 32.41
N GLN A 156 4.94 3.21 33.15
CA GLN A 156 5.49 4.16 34.11
C GLN A 156 6.27 3.48 35.24
N GLU A 157 5.74 2.41 35.82
CA GLU A 157 6.42 1.65 36.86
C GLU A 157 7.74 1.06 36.35
N ARG A 158 7.74 0.51 35.12
CA ARG A 158 8.94 0.02 34.46
C ARG A 158 9.99 1.12 34.28
N ARG A 159 9.60 2.28 33.74
CA ARG A 159 10.48 3.46 33.61
C ARG A 159 11.09 3.86 34.94
N ARG A 160 10.26 3.95 35.99
CA ARG A 160 10.72 4.31 37.34
C ARG A 160 11.73 3.31 37.87
N ALA A 161 11.48 2.00 37.72
CA ALA A 161 12.41 0.96 38.16
C ALA A 161 13.77 1.06 37.45
N ASP A 162 13.76 1.33 36.15
CA ASP A 162 14.96 1.47 35.33
C ASP A 162 15.76 2.74 35.68
N THR A 163 15.08 3.87 35.96
CA THR A 163 15.73 5.08 36.47
C THR A 163 16.36 4.84 37.84
N ILE A 164 15.65 4.17 38.77
CA ILE A 164 16.20 3.82 40.08
C ILE A 164 17.44 2.92 39.93
N ALA A 165 17.42 1.96 39.00
CA ALA A 165 18.58 1.11 38.73
C ALA A 165 19.79 1.93 38.24
N PHE A 166 19.56 2.95 37.41
CA PHE A 166 20.59 3.88 36.97
C PHE A 166 21.12 4.76 38.13
N LEU A 167 20.24 5.34 38.95
CA LEU A 167 20.63 6.13 40.13
C LEU A 167 21.46 5.30 41.11
N ARG A 168 21.12 4.04 41.31
CA ARG A 168 21.93 3.11 42.14
C ARG A 168 23.33 2.90 41.56
N ARG A 169 23.50 2.90 40.24
CA ARG A 169 24.83 2.83 39.61
C ARG A 169 25.62 4.11 39.85
N LEU A 170 24.98 5.28 39.76
CA LEU A 170 25.61 6.57 40.10
C LEU A 170 26.08 6.60 41.56
N ALA A 171 25.23 6.16 42.49
CA ALA A 171 25.54 6.14 43.92
C ALA A 171 26.71 5.19 44.24
N LYS A 172 26.76 4.01 43.59
CA LYS A 172 27.89 3.06 43.73
C LYS A 172 29.24 3.62 43.27
N LEU A 173 29.22 4.65 42.42
CA LEU A 173 30.42 5.34 41.94
C LEU A 173 30.67 6.66 42.69
N ASP A 174 29.97 6.89 43.81
CA ASP A 174 30.05 8.10 44.64
C ASP A 174 29.76 9.42 43.88
N LEU A 175 29.04 9.34 42.75
CA LEU A 175 28.70 10.52 41.94
C LEU A 175 27.45 11.25 42.48
N VAL A 176 26.57 10.53 43.18
CA VAL A 176 25.40 11.09 43.84
C VAL A 176 25.33 10.59 45.27
N GLY A 177 24.87 11.45 46.19
CA GLY A 177 24.66 11.05 47.59
C GLY A 177 23.51 10.04 47.75
N PRO A 178 23.50 9.26 48.84
CA PRO A 178 22.47 8.25 49.10
C PRO A 178 21.04 8.83 49.18
N GLY A 179 20.89 10.09 49.59
CA GLY A 179 19.58 10.77 49.65
C GLY A 179 18.89 10.98 48.29
N VAL A 180 19.60 10.82 47.16
CA VAL A 180 18.99 10.90 45.82
C VAL A 180 18.10 9.70 45.52
N LEU A 181 18.31 8.56 46.19
CA LEU A 181 17.46 7.38 46.05
C LEU A 181 16.14 7.47 46.84
N GLU A 182 16.08 8.40 47.80
CA GLU A 182 14.92 8.61 48.70
C GLU A 182 14.06 9.81 48.26
N SER A 183 14.54 10.61 47.31
CA SER A 183 13.87 11.80 46.79
C SER A 183 12.92 11.45 45.63
N ASP A 184 11.79 12.17 45.53
CA ASP A 184 10.91 12.21 44.35
C ASP A 184 11.59 12.94 43.17
N VAL A 185 12.79 12.49 42.79
CA VAL A 185 13.53 13.04 41.65
C VAL A 185 12.75 12.72 40.37
N PRO A 186 12.54 13.71 39.47
CA PRO A 186 11.94 13.45 38.17
C PRO A 186 12.63 12.29 37.46
N THR A 187 11.86 11.30 37.00
CA THR A 187 12.40 10.03 36.47
C THR A 187 13.17 10.19 35.15
N ASP A 188 13.04 11.35 34.53
CA ASP A 188 13.44 11.59 33.14
C ASP A 188 14.62 12.57 33.05
N VAL A 189 15.19 13.00 34.19
CA VAL A 189 16.23 14.04 34.24
C VAL A 189 17.45 13.56 35.03
N CYS A 190 18.64 13.87 34.52
CA CYS A 190 19.91 13.52 35.12
C CYS A 190 20.15 14.33 36.41
N PRO A 191 20.43 13.68 37.55
CA PRO A 191 20.63 14.37 38.83
C PRO A 191 21.93 15.19 38.89
N LEU A 192 22.87 14.98 37.97
CA LEU A 192 24.17 15.66 37.97
C LEU A 192 24.18 16.97 37.16
N CYS A 193 23.37 17.06 36.10
CA CYS A 193 23.40 18.20 35.19
C CYS A 193 22.02 18.70 34.74
N SER A 194 20.95 18.13 35.27
CA SER A 194 19.56 18.51 34.99
C SER A 194 19.14 18.41 33.50
N ARG A 195 19.89 17.67 32.69
CA ARG A 195 19.55 17.32 31.29
C ARG A 195 18.77 16.02 31.23
N ASP A 196 18.09 15.77 30.12
CA ASP A 196 17.24 14.60 29.97
C ASP A 196 18.03 13.29 30.05
N LEU A 197 17.38 12.28 30.62
CA LEU A 197 17.84 10.90 30.57
C LEU A 197 17.30 10.23 29.31
N VAL A 198 18.22 9.64 28.57
CA VAL A 198 17.90 8.88 27.35
C VAL A 198 18.07 7.40 27.61
N ARG A 199 17.34 6.59 26.85
CA ARG A 199 17.34 5.12 26.99
C ARG A 199 17.96 4.49 25.77
N CYS A 200 18.84 3.52 25.98
CA CYS A 200 19.27 2.68 24.88
C CYS A 200 18.08 1.88 24.34
N ARG A 201 17.80 1.99 23.04
CA ARG A 201 16.69 1.28 22.37
C ARG A 201 16.79 -0.25 22.47
N VAL A 202 18.00 -0.80 22.60
CA VAL A 202 18.25 -2.25 22.62
C VAL A 202 18.14 -2.80 24.03
N CYS A 203 18.96 -2.29 24.95
CA CYS A 203 19.08 -2.85 26.29
C CYS A 203 18.26 -2.11 27.36
N GLY A 204 17.60 -1.00 27.01
CA GLY A 204 16.74 -0.22 27.90
C GLY A 204 17.46 0.60 28.98
N VAL A 205 18.79 0.51 29.05
CA VAL A 205 19.63 1.20 30.05
C VAL A 205 19.51 2.72 29.87
N HIS A 206 19.30 3.42 30.98
CA HIS A 206 19.31 4.89 31.04
C HIS A 206 20.72 5.44 31.08
N THR A 207 20.90 6.61 30.48
CA THR A 207 22.09 7.44 30.62
C THR A 207 21.75 8.91 30.43
N CYS A 208 22.69 9.79 30.75
CA CYS A 208 22.53 11.21 30.47
C CYS A 208 22.80 11.51 28.99
N GLU A 209 21.90 12.27 28.36
CA GLU A 209 22.06 12.74 26.98
C GLU A 209 23.31 13.62 26.82
N ASN A 210 23.65 14.40 27.85
CA ASN A 210 24.80 15.28 27.81
C ASN A 210 26.10 14.46 27.84
N SER A 211 26.78 14.39 26.70
CA SER A 211 28.05 13.66 26.54
C SER A 211 29.16 14.16 27.46
N THR A 212 29.10 15.40 27.98
CA THR A 212 30.11 15.92 28.93
C THR A 212 29.76 15.67 30.40
N CYS A 213 28.59 15.10 30.69
CA CYS A 213 28.16 14.80 32.05
C CYS A 213 28.92 13.58 32.60
N GLN A 214 29.30 13.59 33.88
CA GLN A 214 29.93 12.41 34.51
C GLN A 214 29.04 11.17 34.50
N ALA A 215 27.72 11.33 34.35
CA ALA A 215 26.81 10.21 34.21
C ALA A 215 26.91 9.52 32.83
N SER A 216 27.30 10.25 31.77
CA SER A 216 27.43 9.70 30.41
C SER A 216 28.68 8.82 30.25
N SER A 217 29.70 8.98 31.11
CA SER A 217 30.92 8.17 31.07
C SER A 217 30.72 6.75 31.59
N ILE A 218 29.63 6.49 32.33
CA ILE A 218 29.29 5.17 32.86
C ILE A 218 28.70 4.29 31.75
N VAL A 219 27.78 4.87 30.98
CA VAL A 219 27.19 4.23 29.81
C VAL A 219 27.10 5.30 28.73
N SER A 220 28.13 5.36 27.90
CA SER A 220 28.13 6.27 26.77
C SER A 220 27.11 5.82 25.74
N VAL A 221 26.36 6.79 25.21
CA VAL A 221 25.38 6.57 24.15
C VAL A 221 25.73 7.38 22.92
N VAL A 222 25.22 6.90 21.81
CA VAL A 222 25.26 7.57 20.52
C VAL A 222 23.83 7.79 20.05
N ALA A 223 23.54 8.98 19.54
CA ALA A 223 22.25 9.32 18.97
C ALA A 223 22.21 8.93 17.49
N CYS A 224 21.07 8.45 17.02
CA CYS A 224 20.81 8.30 15.59
C CYS A 224 20.74 9.69 14.95
N SER A 225 21.47 9.91 13.86
CA SER A 225 21.49 11.20 13.17
C SER A 225 20.21 11.51 12.38
N TYR A 226 19.28 10.55 12.29
CA TYR A 226 18.00 10.68 11.57
C TYR A 226 16.78 10.54 12.48
N HIS A 227 16.95 10.02 13.69
CA HIS A 227 15.85 9.82 14.63
C HIS A 227 16.25 10.40 15.98
N ASP A 228 15.75 11.60 16.27
CA ASP A 228 16.11 12.39 17.46
C ASP A 228 15.82 11.68 18.79
N GLN A 229 14.96 10.65 18.78
CA GLN A 229 14.57 9.89 19.97
C GLN A 229 15.26 8.51 20.06
N GLU A 230 16.13 8.16 19.11
CA GLU A 230 16.80 6.85 19.09
C GLU A 230 18.24 6.96 19.59
N PHE A 231 18.47 6.41 20.78
CA PHE A 231 19.79 6.35 21.40
C PHE A 231 20.24 4.91 21.55
N PHE A 232 21.54 4.68 21.38
CA PHE A 232 22.15 3.36 21.48
C PHE A 232 23.34 3.42 22.43
N CYS A 233 23.41 2.49 23.38
CA CYS A 233 24.60 2.31 24.19
C CYS A 233 25.76 1.91 23.27
N ILE A 234 26.98 2.42 23.48
CA ILE A 234 28.13 2.06 22.62
C ILE A 234 28.27 0.53 22.46
N PRO A 235 28.22 -0.29 23.53
CA PRO A 235 28.24 -1.76 23.39
C PRO A 235 27.16 -2.29 22.42
N CYS A 236 25.92 -1.84 22.59
CA CYS A 236 24.78 -2.20 21.77
C CYS A 236 24.91 -1.75 20.30
N ALA A 237 25.69 -0.70 20.07
CA ALA A 237 25.97 -0.14 18.75
C ALA A 237 27.19 -0.80 18.08
N THR A 238 28.02 -1.56 18.81
CA THR A 238 29.25 -2.17 18.30
C THR A 238 29.28 -3.71 18.38
N ASP A 239 28.33 -4.33 19.08
CA ASP A 239 28.23 -5.79 19.21
C ASP A 239 27.93 -6.49 17.86
N HIS A 240 28.04 -7.83 17.81
CA HIS A 240 28.11 -8.62 16.57
C HIS A 240 26.88 -8.53 15.65
N SER A 241 25.73 -8.09 16.19
CA SER A 241 24.52 -7.75 15.43
C SER A 241 24.06 -6.36 15.88
N PRO A 242 24.79 -5.30 15.47
CA PRO A 242 24.63 -4.00 16.10
C PRO A 242 23.27 -3.41 15.69
N ALA A 243 22.60 -2.71 16.60
CA ALA A 243 21.33 -2.05 16.28
C ALA A 243 21.50 -0.67 15.62
N ALA A 244 22.73 -0.16 15.63
CA ALA A 244 23.15 1.07 14.99
C ALA A 244 24.57 0.91 14.43
N GLY A 245 24.94 1.69 13.42
CA GLY A 245 26.27 1.68 12.83
C GLY A 245 26.77 3.08 12.54
N GLN A 246 28.06 3.20 12.25
CA GLN A 246 28.63 4.45 11.74
C GLN A 246 28.61 4.45 10.22
N CYS A 247 28.19 5.58 9.63
CA CYS A 247 28.36 5.80 8.21
C CYS A 247 29.86 5.76 7.87
N PRO A 248 30.31 4.92 6.92
CA PRO A 248 31.72 4.81 6.54
C PRO A 248 32.30 6.10 5.92
N ILE A 249 31.46 7.05 5.51
CA ILE A 249 31.89 8.31 4.88
C ILE A 249 31.94 9.47 5.87
N CYS A 250 30.84 9.74 6.59
CA CYS A 250 30.73 10.90 7.48
C CYS A 250 30.87 10.55 8.97
N SER A 251 31.09 9.28 9.30
CA SER A 251 31.24 8.75 10.68
C SER A 251 30.05 8.99 11.62
N ARG A 252 28.94 9.53 11.11
CA ARG A 252 27.70 9.74 11.85
C ARG A 252 27.06 8.42 12.23
N TRP A 253 26.54 8.34 13.45
CA TRP A 253 25.79 7.18 13.93
C TRP A 253 24.37 7.18 13.39
N CYS A 254 23.91 6.03 12.90
CA CYS A 254 22.57 5.84 12.36
C CYS A 254 22.05 4.47 12.84
N CYS A 255 20.74 4.35 13.07
CA CYS A 255 20.16 3.05 13.37
C CYS A 255 20.23 2.12 12.14
N MET A 256 20.30 0.81 12.36
CA MET A 256 20.38 -0.17 11.26
C MET A 256 19.11 -0.23 10.40
N ALA A 257 17.97 0.26 10.91
CA ALA A 257 16.78 0.45 10.09
C ALA A 257 16.98 1.53 9.00
N PHE A 258 17.92 2.44 9.21
CA PHE A 258 18.25 3.53 8.28
C PHE A 258 19.54 3.26 7.50
N LEU A 259 20.47 2.49 8.08
CA LEU A 259 21.65 2.03 7.37
C LEU A 259 21.30 0.81 6.54
N ASN A 260 21.17 1.02 5.24
CA ASN A 260 21.25 -0.07 4.29
C ASN A 260 22.65 -0.70 4.34
N GLY A 261 22.76 -1.91 3.84
CA GLY A 261 24.01 -2.64 3.76
C GLY A 261 24.10 -3.43 2.48
N CYS A 262 25.32 -3.82 2.15
CA CYS A 262 25.58 -4.85 1.17
C CYS A 262 25.75 -6.16 1.92
N VAL A 263 24.89 -7.15 1.65
CA VAL A 263 24.96 -8.46 2.30
C VAL A 263 26.12 -9.32 1.79
N GLY A 264 26.76 -8.92 0.67
CA GLY A 264 27.79 -9.69 0.00
C GLY A 264 27.22 -10.48 -1.19
N GLN A 265 27.97 -10.56 -2.29
CA GLN A 265 27.54 -11.34 -3.46
C GLN A 265 27.58 -12.82 -3.09
N PRO A 266 26.50 -13.60 -3.30
CA PRO A 266 26.51 -15.02 -3.01
C PRO A 266 27.51 -15.76 -3.91
N GLU A 267 28.29 -16.66 -3.34
CA GLU A 267 29.21 -17.55 -4.06
C GLU A 267 28.42 -18.63 -4.82
N GLY A 268 28.83 -18.95 -6.06
CA GLY A 268 28.16 -19.96 -6.88
C GLY A 268 27.06 -19.37 -7.78
N VAL A 269 27.47 -18.59 -8.78
CA VAL A 269 26.64 -17.93 -9.82
C VAL A 269 25.66 -18.88 -10.54
N ALA A 270 25.84 -20.20 -10.43
CA ALA A 270 25.03 -21.21 -11.12
C ALA A 270 23.60 -21.41 -10.56
N GLN A 271 23.29 -20.99 -9.33
CA GLN A 271 22.00 -21.30 -8.70
C GLN A 271 20.91 -20.22 -8.85
N TRP A 272 21.24 -19.04 -9.40
CA TRP A 272 20.29 -17.93 -9.57
C TRP A 272 19.77 -17.76 -11.00
N ARG A 273 19.99 -18.75 -11.88
CA ARG A 273 19.26 -18.78 -13.15
C ARG A 273 17.79 -18.98 -12.84
N ARG A 274 16.96 -18.08 -13.37
CA ARG A 274 15.51 -18.26 -13.45
C ARG A 274 15.24 -19.70 -13.88
N GLY A 275 14.60 -20.51 -13.04
CA GLY A 275 14.08 -21.79 -13.49
C GLY A 275 13.25 -21.51 -14.73
N TYR A 276 13.63 -22.06 -15.88
CA TYR A 276 13.07 -21.71 -17.19
C TYR A 276 11.54 -21.95 -17.32
N ASN A 277 10.88 -22.43 -16.25
CA ASN A 277 9.47 -22.79 -16.17
C ASN A 277 8.68 -22.13 -15.02
N CYS A 278 9.23 -21.15 -14.29
CA CYS A 278 8.48 -20.53 -13.19
C CYS A 278 7.51 -19.45 -13.70
N SER A 279 6.26 -19.53 -13.24
CA SER A 279 5.20 -18.55 -13.53
C SER A 279 5.59 -17.15 -13.00
N PRO A 280 5.14 -16.03 -13.62
CA PRO A 280 5.33 -14.68 -13.09
C PRO A 280 4.84 -14.49 -11.64
N ASP A 281 3.91 -15.34 -11.20
CA ASP A 281 3.31 -15.32 -9.85
C ASP A 281 4.06 -16.20 -8.83
N GLU A 282 5.02 -17.03 -9.27
CA GLU A 282 5.93 -17.71 -8.36
C GLU A 282 7.00 -16.71 -7.93
N ARG A 283 6.71 -15.97 -6.85
CA ARG A 283 7.74 -15.25 -6.10
C ARG A 283 8.86 -16.25 -5.84
N PHE A 284 10.08 -15.90 -6.27
CA PHE A 284 11.29 -16.67 -5.97
C PHE A 284 11.36 -16.88 -4.46
N HIS A 285 10.91 -18.05 -4.01
CA HIS A 285 11.44 -18.62 -2.80
C HIS A 285 12.81 -19.18 -3.20
N PRO A 286 13.91 -18.83 -2.50
CA PRO A 286 15.10 -19.66 -2.59
C PRO A 286 14.63 -21.10 -2.33
N ILE A 287 15.10 -22.04 -3.14
CA ILE A 287 14.73 -23.46 -3.13
C ILE A 287 14.27 -23.86 -1.72
N SER A 288 12.96 -24.09 -1.55
CA SER A 288 12.29 -24.28 -0.26
C SER A 288 12.69 -25.58 0.48
N ASP A 289 13.82 -26.19 0.13
CA ASP A 289 14.35 -27.38 0.77
C ASP A 289 15.49 -27.10 1.77
N LEU A 290 15.87 -25.84 1.99
CA LEU A 290 16.77 -25.49 3.10
C LEU A 290 15.94 -24.95 4.26
N SER A 291 15.46 -25.89 5.07
CA SER A 291 15.04 -25.63 6.44
C SER A 291 16.12 -24.84 7.18
N THR A 292 15.78 -23.62 7.60
CA THR A 292 16.28 -23.00 8.84
C THR A 292 17.79 -23.18 9.11
N ASP A 293 18.63 -22.61 8.25
CA ASP A 293 19.88 -21.97 8.65
C ASP A 293 20.45 -21.23 7.43
N ASP A 294 20.30 -19.90 7.41
CA ASP A 294 20.94 -18.96 6.48
C ASP A 294 22.50 -19.02 6.50
N ARG A 295 23.07 -19.99 7.22
CA ARG A 295 24.51 -20.19 7.43
C ARG A 295 25.21 -20.93 6.28
N GLY A 296 24.47 -21.39 5.26
CA GLY A 296 25.02 -22.23 4.20
C GLY A 296 25.42 -21.51 2.90
N LEU A 297 24.98 -20.27 2.70
CA LEU A 297 25.38 -19.50 1.51
C LEU A 297 26.69 -18.78 1.84
N ASN A 298 27.80 -19.25 1.28
CA ASN A 298 29.03 -18.49 1.31
C ASN A 298 28.82 -17.20 0.51
N HIS A 299 29.22 -16.07 1.08
CA HIS A 299 29.19 -14.77 0.42
C HIS A 299 30.65 -14.35 0.16
N ALA A 300 30.88 -13.66 -0.96
CA ALA A 300 32.20 -13.20 -1.37
C ALA A 300 32.89 -12.33 -0.29
N HIS A 301 32.11 -11.69 0.58
CA HIS A 301 32.59 -11.01 1.77
C HIS A 301 31.50 -10.95 2.85
N PRO A 302 31.84 -10.74 4.13
CA PRO A 302 30.87 -10.47 5.19
C PRO A 302 30.08 -9.18 4.92
N PRO A 303 28.86 -9.01 5.46
CA PRO A 303 28.05 -7.82 5.22
C PRO A 303 28.79 -6.50 5.49
N LYS A 304 28.62 -5.51 4.61
CA LYS A 304 29.21 -4.18 4.72
C LYS A 304 28.12 -3.14 4.93
N ILE A 305 28.34 -2.22 5.87
CA ILE A 305 27.46 -1.08 6.13
C ILE A 305 27.57 -0.10 4.96
N ALA A 306 26.43 0.28 4.37
CA ALA A 306 26.41 1.28 3.31
C ALA A 306 26.55 2.70 3.90
N PRO A 307 27.01 3.67 3.09
CA PRO A 307 26.94 5.08 3.45
C PRO A 307 25.51 5.50 3.80
N CYS A 308 25.37 6.46 4.71
CA CYS A 308 24.05 7.00 5.03
C CYS A 308 23.41 7.67 3.79
N GLN A 309 22.08 7.75 3.80
CA GLN A 309 21.31 8.27 2.67
C GLN A 309 21.71 9.70 2.26
N GLU A 310 22.15 10.53 3.21
CA GLU A 310 22.65 11.88 2.91
C GLU A 310 23.95 11.84 2.09
N CYS A 311 24.93 11.03 2.48
CA CYS A 311 26.16 10.85 1.70
C CYS A 311 25.90 10.22 0.32
N VAL A 312 24.88 9.35 0.20
CA VAL A 312 24.45 8.81 -1.10
C VAL A 312 23.84 9.92 -1.97
N ARG A 313 22.95 10.74 -1.41
CA ARG A 313 22.28 11.85 -2.11
C ARG A 313 23.27 12.94 -2.55
N GLU A 314 24.28 13.21 -1.74
CA GLU A 314 25.36 14.17 -2.05
C GLU A 314 26.38 13.63 -3.06
N GLY A 315 26.25 12.37 -3.49
CA GLY A 315 27.14 11.76 -4.49
C GLY A 315 28.49 11.33 -3.93
N HIS A 316 28.69 11.36 -2.62
CA HIS A 316 29.92 10.89 -1.98
C HIS A 316 30.05 9.36 -1.97
N ALA A 317 28.95 8.63 -2.20
CA ALA A 317 28.89 7.18 -2.21
C ALA A 317 28.98 6.57 -3.63
N SER A 318 29.84 7.09 -4.50
CA SER A 318 29.93 6.65 -5.92
C SER A 318 30.25 5.17 -6.12
N ALA A 319 30.87 4.51 -5.12
CA ALA A 319 31.17 3.07 -5.13
C ALA A 319 30.00 2.18 -4.66
N TRP A 320 28.82 2.76 -4.38
CA TRP A 320 27.65 2.06 -3.89
C TRP A 320 26.47 2.26 -4.81
N HIS A 321 25.83 1.16 -5.20
CA HIS A 321 24.78 1.19 -6.21
C HIS A 321 23.57 0.37 -5.79
N ARG A 322 22.40 0.78 -6.26
CA ARG A 322 21.15 0.03 -6.11
C ARG A 322 20.84 -0.64 -7.44
N CYS A 323 20.78 -1.97 -7.46
CA CYS A 323 20.39 -2.68 -8.68
C CYS A 323 18.91 -2.39 -9.00
N ASN A 324 18.62 -1.97 -10.23
CA ASN A 324 17.25 -1.69 -10.67
C ASN A 324 16.43 -2.96 -10.97
N ASN A 325 17.08 -4.11 -11.10
CA ASN A 325 16.36 -5.37 -11.22
C ASN A 325 15.68 -5.70 -9.87
N ASN A 326 14.35 -5.74 -9.87
CA ASN A 326 13.56 -6.07 -8.67
C ASN A 326 13.85 -7.49 -8.14
N TYR A 327 14.39 -8.36 -8.99
CA TYR A 327 14.78 -9.73 -8.66
C TYR A 327 16.28 -9.87 -8.35
N CYS A 328 17.00 -8.76 -8.16
CA CYS A 328 18.39 -8.83 -7.75
C CYS A 328 18.50 -9.47 -6.35
N TRP A 329 19.52 -10.31 -6.14
CA TRP A 329 19.81 -10.96 -4.86
C TRP A 329 19.91 -9.97 -3.68
N SER A 330 20.34 -8.72 -3.95
CA SER A 330 20.42 -7.68 -2.93
C SER A 330 19.03 -7.33 -2.38
N ARG A 331 17.96 -7.52 -3.15
CA ARG A 331 16.59 -7.18 -2.75
C ARG A 331 15.82 -8.31 -2.05
N SER A 332 16.29 -9.57 -2.12
CA SER A 332 15.52 -10.73 -1.65
C SER A 332 15.70 -11.07 -0.16
N HIS A 333 16.68 -10.49 0.53
CA HIS A 333 17.07 -10.93 1.88
C HIS A 333 17.09 -9.82 2.94
N ASN A 334 15.91 -9.33 3.31
CA ASN A 334 15.64 -8.33 4.37
C ASN A 334 15.63 -6.87 3.89
N HIS A 335 14.79 -6.07 4.55
CA HIS A 335 14.58 -4.63 4.34
C HIS A 335 15.85 -3.75 4.48
N MET A 336 17.03 -4.35 4.68
CA MET A 336 18.31 -3.68 4.87
C MET A 336 19.28 -3.86 3.68
N GLY A 337 18.99 -4.70 2.68
CA GLY A 337 20.00 -5.21 1.73
C GLY A 337 20.08 -4.58 0.32
N ASP A 338 19.40 -3.47 0.04
CA ASP A 338 19.20 -3.01 -1.34
C ASP A 338 20.44 -2.40 -2.04
N MET A 339 21.50 -2.11 -1.30
CA MET A 339 22.73 -1.51 -1.80
C MET A 339 23.79 -2.58 -2.08
N ILE A 340 24.52 -2.40 -3.18
CA ILE A 340 25.61 -3.25 -3.63
C ILE A 340 26.89 -2.42 -3.61
N CYS A 341 27.91 -2.91 -2.91
CA CYS A 341 29.22 -2.27 -2.91
C CYS A 341 30.01 -2.63 -4.18
N SER A 342 31.07 -1.87 -4.47
CA SER A 342 31.97 -2.11 -5.61
C SER A 342 32.55 -3.52 -5.65
N ASP A 343 32.79 -4.15 -4.50
CA ASP A 343 33.40 -5.47 -4.42
C ASP A 343 32.44 -6.58 -4.87
N CYS A 344 31.13 -6.36 -4.71
CA CYS A 344 30.09 -7.31 -5.11
C CYS A 344 29.67 -7.22 -6.57
N ALA A 345 29.98 -6.11 -7.24
CA ALA A 345 29.59 -5.87 -8.62
C ALA A 345 30.52 -4.86 -9.30
N PRO A 346 31.82 -5.20 -9.48
CA PRO A 346 32.79 -4.29 -10.09
C PRO A 346 32.44 -3.98 -11.56
N GLY A 347 31.74 -4.87 -12.26
CA GLY A 347 31.33 -4.73 -13.66
C GLY A 347 29.88 -4.28 -13.88
N GLY A 348 29.24 -3.64 -12.90
CA GLY A 348 27.88 -3.14 -13.06
C GLY A 348 27.73 -2.10 -14.18
N GLN A 349 26.56 -2.04 -14.80
CA GLN A 349 26.26 -1.13 -15.91
C GLN A 349 25.34 -0.01 -15.44
N SER A 350 25.80 1.23 -15.63
CA SER A 350 24.97 2.43 -15.52
C SER A 350 24.29 2.72 -16.83
N CYS A 351 23.04 3.15 -16.76
CA CYS A 351 22.39 3.81 -17.88
C CYS A 351 23.14 5.09 -18.24
N ALA A 352 23.16 5.46 -19.53
CA ALA A 352 23.69 6.75 -19.99
C ALA A 352 23.08 7.97 -19.26
N CYS A 353 21.81 7.91 -18.85
CA CYS A 353 21.20 8.98 -18.03
C CYS A 353 21.66 8.99 -16.56
N SER A 354 22.48 8.02 -16.16
CA SER A 354 23.02 7.84 -14.81
C SER A 354 22.00 7.63 -13.69
N ARG A 355 20.70 7.53 -14.00
CA ARG A 355 19.61 7.33 -13.01
C ARG A 355 19.42 5.89 -12.59
N THR A 356 19.87 4.95 -13.43
CA THR A 356 19.59 3.53 -13.26
C THR A 356 20.89 2.77 -13.38
N TRP A 357 21.12 1.84 -12.46
CA TRP A 357 22.28 0.96 -12.47
C TRP A 357 21.83 -0.49 -12.27
N ILE A 358 22.51 -1.43 -12.91
CA ILE A 358 22.26 -2.87 -12.76
C ILE A 358 23.60 -3.57 -12.53
N CYS A 359 23.61 -4.50 -11.58
CA CYS A 359 24.80 -5.30 -11.31
C CYS A 359 25.14 -6.23 -12.48
N GLU A 360 26.39 -6.64 -12.58
CA GLU A 360 26.89 -7.51 -13.65
C GLU A 360 26.04 -8.77 -13.83
N LEU A 361 25.68 -9.44 -12.72
CA LEU A 361 24.82 -10.64 -12.75
C LEU A 361 23.47 -10.35 -13.42
N CYS A 362 22.78 -9.30 -13.01
CA CYS A 362 21.49 -8.93 -13.57
C CYS A 362 21.62 -8.38 -15.00
N SER A 363 22.79 -7.86 -15.39
CA SER A 363 23.04 -7.40 -16.76
C SER A 363 23.20 -8.56 -17.76
N THR A 364 23.60 -9.74 -17.27
CA THR A 364 23.74 -10.95 -18.10
C THR A 364 22.43 -11.73 -18.29
N ASP A 365 21.38 -11.43 -17.51
CA ASP A 365 20.08 -12.10 -17.61
C ASP A 365 19.21 -11.47 -18.72
N GLN A 366 19.18 -12.12 -19.89
CA GLN A 366 18.44 -11.65 -21.07
C GLN A 366 16.92 -11.53 -20.86
N PHE A 367 16.34 -12.23 -19.88
CA PHE A 367 14.88 -12.33 -19.73
C PHE A 367 14.28 -11.26 -18.80
N GLY A 368 15.10 -10.44 -18.15
CA GLY A 368 14.65 -9.47 -17.15
C GLY A 368 15.26 -8.07 -17.28
N MET A 369 15.96 -7.78 -18.37
CA MET A 369 16.70 -6.52 -18.53
C MET A 369 15.76 -5.32 -18.71
N PRO A 370 15.69 -4.37 -17.75
CA PRO A 370 15.02 -3.08 -17.93
C PRO A 370 15.88 -2.11 -18.77
N PHE A 371 16.91 -2.63 -19.45
CA PHE A 371 17.83 -1.87 -20.28
C PHE A 371 17.65 -2.21 -21.76
N ALA A 372 17.77 -1.19 -22.59
CA ALA A 372 17.95 -1.27 -24.03
C ALA A 372 19.40 -0.88 -24.35
N GLN A 373 19.99 -1.51 -25.37
CA GLN A 373 21.34 -1.21 -25.81
C GLN A 373 21.31 -0.59 -27.20
N CYS A 374 22.00 0.53 -27.40
CA CYS A 374 22.13 1.12 -28.73
C CYS A 374 22.89 0.15 -29.65
N PRO A 375 22.33 -0.24 -30.80
CA PRO A 375 22.99 -1.16 -31.73
C PRO A 375 24.36 -0.68 -32.23
N SER A 376 24.56 0.65 -32.33
CA SER A 376 25.79 1.27 -32.82
C SER A 376 26.83 1.42 -31.71
N CYS A 377 26.66 2.39 -30.79
CA CYS A 377 27.66 2.70 -29.76
C CYS A 377 27.70 1.74 -28.57
N LYS A 378 26.77 0.77 -28.50
CA LYS A 378 26.65 -0.20 -27.39
C LYS A 378 26.35 0.41 -26.02
N ALA A 379 26.05 1.71 -25.94
CA ALA A 379 25.62 2.35 -24.71
C ALA A 379 24.28 1.79 -24.22
N VAL A 380 24.10 1.78 -22.90
CA VAL A 380 22.99 1.13 -22.19
C VAL A 380 22.02 2.17 -21.65
N TYR A 381 20.71 1.89 -21.78
CA TYR A 381 19.67 2.87 -21.49
C TYR A 381 18.47 2.24 -20.77
N CYS A 382 17.97 2.86 -19.69
CA CYS A 382 16.78 2.38 -18.97
C CYS A 382 15.50 2.60 -19.78
N GLN A 383 14.71 1.54 -19.93
CA GLN A 383 13.43 1.59 -20.64
C GLN A 383 12.41 2.51 -19.95
N ASP A 384 12.51 2.68 -18.63
CA ASP A 384 11.56 3.48 -17.84
C ASP A 384 11.76 5.00 -18.00
N TRP A 385 13.01 5.47 -18.08
CA TRP A 385 13.33 6.91 -18.08
C TRP A 385 13.94 7.43 -19.37
N CYS A 386 14.58 6.57 -20.18
CA CYS A 386 15.17 6.97 -21.46
C CYS A 386 14.17 6.75 -22.59
N ALA A 387 13.18 7.64 -22.72
CA ALA A 387 12.13 7.54 -23.73
C ALA A 387 12.63 7.57 -25.20
N TYR A 388 13.86 8.04 -25.41
CA TYR A 388 14.48 8.21 -26.73
C TYR A 388 14.97 6.88 -27.35
N ILE A 389 15.26 5.87 -26.53
CA ILE A 389 15.60 4.53 -27.01
C ILE A 389 14.47 3.55 -26.74
N GLN A 390 14.04 2.86 -27.79
CA GLN A 390 12.86 2.01 -27.76
C GLN A 390 13.23 0.65 -28.35
N THR A 391 12.71 -0.41 -27.74
CA THR A 391 12.92 -1.79 -28.20
C THR A 391 11.58 -2.39 -28.58
N CYS A 392 11.54 -3.05 -29.74
CA CYS A 392 10.34 -3.74 -30.18
C CYS A 392 10.13 -5.00 -29.36
N ILE A 393 8.95 -5.15 -28.74
CA ILE A 393 8.61 -6.38 -28.01
C ILE A 393 8.51 -7.62 -28.91
N VAL A 394 8.40 -7.45 -30.23
CA VAL A 394 8.17 -8.56 -31.16
C VAL A 394 9.47 -9.09 -31.75
N CYS A 395 10.29 -8.21 -32.32
CA CYS A 395 11.55 -8.58 -32.96
C CYS A 395 12.80 -8.19 -32.16
N SER A 396 12.63 -7.60 -30.97
CA SER A 396 13.73 -7.11 -30.12
C SER A 396 14.66 -6.08 -30.79
N SER A 397 14.28 -5.54 -31.95
CA SER A 397 15.05 -4.48 -32.60
C SER A 397 14.97 -3.20 -31.78
N THR A 398 16.11 -2.56 -31.57
CA THR A 398 16.24 -1.36 -30.74
C THR A 398 16.59 -0.15 -31.61
N ARG A 399 15.98 1.00 -31.31
CA ARG A 399 16.32 2.29 -31.94
C ARG A 399 17.79 2.66 -31.67
N LEU A 400 18.43 3.36 -32.60
CA LEU A 400 19.68 4.05 -32.31
C LEU A 400 19.45 5.13 -31.23
N CYS A 401 20.48 5.44 -30.43
CA CYS A 401 20.43 6.58 -29.52
C CYS A 401 20.56 7.90 -30.30
N ASP A 402 20.14 9.02 -29.70
CA ASP A 402 20.11 10.32 -30.38
C ASP A 402 21.48 10.71 -30.94
N ASP A 403 22.57 10.52 -30.18
CA ASP A 403 23.94 10.76 -30.66
C ASP A 403 24.26 9.97 -31.94
N CYS A 404 23.89 8.68 -31.98
CA CYS A 404 24.12 7.84 -33.16
C CYS A 404 23.14 8.12 -34.31
N ILE A 405 21.98 8.73 -34.04
CA ILE A 405 21.04 9.18 -35.07
C ILE A 405 21.60 10.44 -35.75
N GLU A 406 22.13 11.37 -34.95
CA GLU A 406 22.73 12.63 -35.46
C GLU A 406 24.05 12.39 -36.18
N GLU A 407 24.82 11.38 -35.78
CA GLU A 407 26.08 10.99 -36.42
C GLU A 407 25.92 10.15 -37.70
N GLU A 408 24.71 9.74 -38.11
CA GLU A 408 24.54 8.99 -39.36
C GLU A 408 24.92 9.89 -40.55
N PRO A 409 26.03 9.60 -41.28
CA PRO A 409 26.42 10.40 -42.42
C PRO A 409 25.34 10.29 -43.50
N GLU A 410 24.96 11.44 -44.07
CA GLU A 410 24.09 11.51 -45.25
C GLU A 410 24.75 10.69 -46.37
N ALA A 411 24.22 9.46 -46.53
CA ALA A 411 24.46 8.48 -47.58
C ALA A 411 25.65 8.74 -48.51
N ASP A 412 26.73 7.96 -48.35
CA ASP A 412 27.38 7.33 -49.49
C ASP A 412 28.23 6.12 -49.04
N ALA A 413 28.16 5.04 -49.83
CA ALA A 413 28.88 3.77 -49.70
C ALA A 413 28.27 2.67 -48.81
N GLY A 414 27.30 1.93 -49.37
CA GLY A 414 27.38 0.46 -49.56
C GLY A 414 27.50 -0.50 -48.37
N GLN A 415 27.57 -0.03 -47.12
CA GLN A 415 27.55 -0.88 -45.94
C GLN A 415 26.14 -0.88 -45.36
N SER A 416 25.63 -2.09 -45.10
CA SER A 416 24.29 -2.37 -44.58
C SER A 416 23.87 -1.41 -43.47
N GLN A 417 23.18 -0.32 -43.84
CA GLN A 417 22.59 0.62 -42.91
C GLN A 417 21.71 -0.16 -41.94
N LEU A 418 22.05 -0.10 -40.65
CA LEU A 418 21.19 -0.61 -39.59
C LEU A 418 19.91 0.21 -39.64
N ARG A 419 18.88 -0.30 -40.34
CA ARG A 419 17.61 0.40 -40.52
C ARG A 419 17.05 0.76 -39.15
N ASN A 420 17.05 2.05 -38.82
CA ASN A 420 16.54 2.54 -37.55
C ASN A 420 15.02 2.27 -37.47
N PRO A 421 14.55 1.37 -36.58
CA PRO A 421 13.15 1.00 -36.54
C PRO A 421 12.29 2.19 -36.09
N LEU A 422 11.19 2.43 -36.80
CA LEU A 422 10.20 3.42 -36.41
C LEU A 422 9.17 2.77 -35.49
N PHE A 423 8.88 3.40 -34.35
CA PHE A 423 7.93 2.88 -33.37
C PHE A 423 6.67 3.74 -33.39
N THR A 424 5.65 3.25 -34.09
CA THR A 424 4.38 3.98 -34.27
C THR A 424 3.30 3.54 -33.28
N GLU A 425 3.43 2.36 -32.69
CA GLU A 425 2.37 1.70 -31.94
C GLU A 425 2.88 1.12 -30.60
N LYS A 426 1.94 0.88 -29.67
CA LYS A 426 2.19 0.22 -28.38
C LYS A 426 1.23 -0.94 -28.17
N CYS A 427 1.69 -1.96 -27.45
CA CYS A 427 0.82 -3.06 -27.00
C CYS A 427 -0.27 -2.52 -26.05
N GLY A 428 -1.54 -2.90 -26.27
CA GLY A 428 -2.67 -2.46 -25.46
C GLY A 428 -2.63 -2.91 -23.99
N ILE A 429 -1.83 -3.93 -23.66
CA ILE A 429 -1.70 -4.50 -22.31
C ILE A 429 -0.37 -4.09 -21.67
N CYS A 430 0.75 -4.64 -22.15
CA CYS A 430 2.06 -4.36 -21.54
C CYS A 430 2.62 -2.97 -21.86
N ARG A 431 1.96 -2.20 -22.75
CA ARG A 431 2.36 -0.85 -23.18
C ARG A 431 3.74 -0.75 -23.84
N GLN A 432 4.40 -1.87 -24.11
CA GLN A 432 5.69 -1.91 -24.78
C GLN A 432 5.56 -1.56 -26.28
N HIS A 433 6.66 -1.05 -26.84
CA HIS A 433 6.70 -0.49 -28.19
C HIS A 433 6.71 -1.58 -29.27
N ILE A 434 6.05 -1.30 -30.40
CA ILE A 434 5.98 -2.17 -31.58
C ILE A 434 6.53 -1.38 -32.78
N CYS A 435 7.52 -1.93 -33.49
CA CYS A 435 8.05 -1.26 -34.67
C CYS A 435 7.09 -1.38 -35.87
N ASP A 436 7.22 -0.46 -36.81
CA ASP A 436 6.49 -0.38 -38.08
C ASP A 436 6.52 -1.70 -38.87
N ALA A 437 7.67 -2.38 -38.87
CA ALA A 437 7.82 -3.68 -39.54
C ALA A 437 7.01 -4.80 -38.86
N CYS A 438 6.85 -4.75 -37.54
CA CYS A 438 6.11 -5.78 -36.79
C CYS A 438 4.63 -5.47 -36.63
N ALA A 439 4.22 -4.20 -36.65
CA ALA A 439 2.84 -3.79 -36.43
C ALA A 439 1.80 -4.54 -37.31
N PRO A 440 2.04 -4.78 -38.62
CA PRO A 440 1.12 -5.55 -39.47
C PRO A 440 0.95 -7.02 -39.06
N CYS A 441 1.93 -7.61 -38.39
CA CYS A 441 1.90 -9.01 -37.95
C CYS A 441 1.18 -9.19 -36.61
N MET A 442 0.77 -8.09 -35.96
CA MET A 442 0.19 -8.14 -34.63
C MET A 442 -1.32 -8.37 -34.66
N THR A 443 -1.82 -8.95 -33.58
CA THR A 443 -3.26 -9.15 -33.41
C THR A 443 -3.89 -7.84 -32.97
N LYS A 444 -4.84 -7.33 -33.76
CA LYS A 444 -5.58 -6.10 -33.51
C LYS A 444 -6.94 -6.42 -32.91
N CYS A 445 -7.32 -5.75 -31.83
CA CYS A 445 -8.69 -5.84 -31.32
C CYS A 445 -9.64 -5.10 -32.27
N SER A 446 -10.67 -5.79 -32.76
CA SER A 446 -11.66 -5.24 -33.69
C SER A 446 -12.58 -4.17 -33.09
N SER A 447 -12.53 -3.93 -31.78
CA SER A 447 -13.40 -2.98 -31.07
C SER A 447 -12.66 -1.70 -30.63
N CYS A 448 -11.49 -1.84 -29.98
CA CYS A 448 -10.68 -0.69 -29.54
C CYS A 448 -9.52 -0.34 -30.48
N ASP A 449 -9.32 -1.13 -31.54
CA ASP A 449 -8.22 -0.99 -32.52
C ASP A 449 -6.79 -1.07 -31.94
N HIS A 450 -6.61 -1.39 -30.64
CA HIS A 450 -5.28 -1.62 -30.06
C HIS A 450 -4.60 -2.87 -30.64
N LEU A 451 -3.27 -2.82 -30.77
CA LEU A 451 -2.42 -3.96 -31.11
C LEU A 451 -1.95 -4.69 -29.84
N TYR A 452 -1.75 -6.00 -29.93
CA TYR A 452 -1.35 -6.83 -28.79
C TYR A 452 -0.14 -7.68 -29.16
N CYS A 453 0.89 -7.68 -28.29
CA CYS A 453 2.07 -8.52 -28.50
C CYS A 453 1.74 -10.01 -28.38
N THR A 454 2.53 -10.88 -29.02
CA THR A 454 2.29 -12.34 -29.02
C THR A 454 2.23 -12.92 -27.60
N GLN A 455 3.06 -12.40 -26.69
CA GLN A 455 3.08 -12.81 -25.29
C GLN A 455 1.81 -12.40 -24.54
N CYS A 456 1.38 -11.13 -24.66
CA CYS A 456 0.11 -10.67 -24.11
C CYS A 456 -1.09 -11.36 -24.78
N LYS A 457 -0.94 -11.78 -26.04
CA LYS A 457 -1.97 -12.55 -26.74
C LYS A 457 -2.15 -13.93 -26.08
N TRP A 458 -1.06 -14.63 -25.75
CA TRP A 458 -1.12 -15.97 -25.18
C TRP A 458 -1.59 -16.00 -23.72
N ASN A 459 -1.35 -14.92 -22.98
CA ASN A 459 -1.74 -14.82 -21.57
C ASN A 459 -3.20 -14.33 -21.38
N GLU A 460 -3.88 -13.93 -22.45
CA GLU A 460 -5.27 -13.48 -22.39
C GLU A 460 -6.20 -14.46 -23.09
N GLU A 461 -7.41 -14.61 -22.54
CA GLU A 461 -8.52 -15.22 -23.26
C GLU A 461 -8.95 -14.27 -24.38
N TRP A 462 -8.79 -14.68 -25.63
CA TRP A 462 -9.30 -13.94 -26.78
C TRP A 462 -10.70 -14.41 -27.11
N PHE A 463 -11.56 -13.44 -27.32
CA PHE A 463 -12.95 -13.68 -27.65
C PHE A 463 -13.20 -13.28 -29.09
N SER A 464 -14.10 -13.97 -29.76
CA SER A 464 -14.59 -13.59 -31.08
C SER A 464 -15.87 -12.78 -30.93
N CYS A 465 -15.99 -11.70 -31.69
CA CYS A 465 -17.24 -10.98 -31.88
C CYS A 465 -18.35 -11.96 -32.30
N LYS A 466 -19.50 -11.97 -31.64
CA LYS A 466 -20.59 -12.93 -31.95
C LYS A 466 -21.10 -12.76 -33.39
N THR A 467 -21.08 -11.54 -33.92
CA THR A 467 -21.61 -11.24 -35.26
C THR A 467 -20.62 -11.50 -36.40
N CYS A 468 -19.35 -11.12 -36.27
CA CYS A 468 -18.38 -11.19 -37.37
C CYS A 468 -17.17 -12.09 -37.09
N SER A 469 -17.13 -12.75 -35.93
CA SER A 469 -16.04 -13.62 -35.48
C SER A 469 -14.65 -12.96 -35.35
N ASN A 470 -14.55 -11.64 -35.56
CA ASN A 470 -13.28 -10.92 -35.40
C ASN A 470 -12.84 -10.89 -33.94
N LEU A 471 -11.52 -10.91 -33.73
CA LEU A 471 -10.92 -10.98 -32.40
C LEU A 471 -11.18 -9.71 -31.58
N MET A 472 -11.52 -9.91 -30.30
CA MET A 472 -11.78 -8.88 -29.30
C MET A 472 -10.95 -9.16 -28.05
N CYS A 473 -10.43 -8.10 -27.44
CA CYS A 473 -9.75 -8.22 -26.16
C CYS A 473 -10.75 -8.39 -25.02
N LYS A 474 -10.27 -8.89 -23.88
CA LYS A 474 -11.07 -9.14 -22.67
C LYS A 474 -11.82 -7.90 -22.18
N ASP A 475 -11.21 -6.72 -22.23
CA ASP A 475 -11.87 -5.49 -21.80
C ASP A 475 -13.02 -5.08 -22.73
N CYS A 476 -12.85 -5.31 -24.03
CA CYS A 476 -13.92 -5.02 -24.99
C CYS A 476 -15.08 -6.02 -24.88
N ILE A 477 -14.81 -7.32 -24.67
CA ILE A 477 -15.89 -8.31 -24.54
C ILE A 477 -16.68 -8.13 -23.23
N ARG A 478 -16.02 -7.70 -22.14
CA ARG A 478 -16.71 -7.45 -20.85
C ARG A 478 -17.79 -6.38 -20.95
N ASN A 479 -17.62 -5.45 -21.88
CA ASN A 479 -18.53 -4.34 -22.08
C ASN A 479 -19.49 -4.57 -23.26
N TRP A 480 -19.14 -5.45 -24.21
CA TRP A 480 -19.88 -5.63 -25.46
C TRP A 480 -19.78 -7.06 -25.97
N ASP A 481 -20.92 -7.65 -26.33
CA ASP A 481 -21.00 -8.97 -26.98
C ASP A 481 -20.52 -8.96 -28.45
N ASP A 482 -20.55 -7.78 -29.08
CA ASP A 482 -20.18 -7.54 -30.48
C ASP A 482 -19.06 -6.50 -30.56
N CYS A 483 -18.22 -6.56 -31.60
CA CYS A 483 -17.20 -5.54 -31.81
C CYS A 483 -17.84 -4.21 -32.19
N ARG A 484 -17.14 -3.09 -31.92
CA ARG A 484 -17.65 -1.73 -32.15
C ARG A 484 -18.26 -1.54 -33.54
N LYS A 485 -17.63 -2.07 -34.61
CA LYS A 485 -18.17 -2.00 -35.98
C LYS A 485 -19.53 -2.69 -36.13
N CYS A 486 -19.71 -3.85 -35.49
CA CYS A 486 -20.97 -4.57 -35.51
C CYS A 486 -22.02 -3.88 -34.63
N THR A 487 -21.63 -3.36 -33.48
CA THR A 487 -22.51 -2.57 -32.60
C THR A 487 -23.01 -1.31 -33.30
N ASP A 488 -22.12 -0.56 -33.96
CA ASP A 488 -22.45 0.66 -34.70
C ASP A 488 -23.36 0.35 -35.90
N ALA A 489 -23.15 -0.78 -36.58
CA ALA A 489 -24.02 -1.23 -37.67
C ALA A 489 -25.41 -1.68 -37.19
N LYS A 490 -25.49 -2.29 -36.00
CA LYS A 490 -26.73 -2.79 -35.39
C LYS A 490 -27.56 -1.68 -34.75
N TYR A 491 -26.91 -0.64 -34.23
CA TYR A 491 -27.54 0.50 -33.58
C TYR A 491 -27.02 1.84 -34.13
N PRO A 492 -27.32 2.18 -35.40
CA PRO A 492 -26.82 3.40 -36.03
C PRO A 492 -27.23 4.69 -35.30
N SER A 493 -28.33 4.66 -34.53
CA SER A 493 -28.85 5.78 -33.74
C SER A 493 -28.06 6.11 -32.46
N TYR A 494 -27.20 5.22 -31.97
CA TYR A 494 -26.35 5.49 -30.80
C TYR A 494 -25.07 6.29 -31.14
N ASN A 495 -24.74 6.44 -32.43
CA ASN A 495 -23.54 7.14 -32.89
C ASN A 495 -23.73 8.66 -33.05
N MET A 496 -24.84 9.24 -32.59
CA MET A 496 -25.10 10.70 -32.66
C MET A 496 -24.53 11.51 -31.47
N GLY A 497 -23.80 10.90 -30.53
CA GLY A 497 -23.44 11.56 -29.26
C GLY A 497 -22.00 12.04 -29.07
N CYS A 498 -21.01 11.57 -29.85
CA CYS A 498 -19.61 11.93 -29.61
C CYS A 498 -18.91 12.31 -30.92
N SER A 499 -19.04 13.57 -31.32
CA SER A 499 -18.06 14.18 -32.22
C SER A 499 -16.70 14.24 -31.49
N PRO A 500 -15.59 13.86 -32.13
CA PRO A 500 -14.27 14.06 -31.53
C PRO A 500 -14.05 15.57 -31.36
N LEU A 501 -13.82 16.00 -30.12
CA LEU A 501 -13.25 17.32 -29.84
C LEU A 501 -11.94 17.39 -30.63
N SER A 502 -11.93 18.26 -31.64
CA SER A 502 -10.70 18.63 -32.34
C SER A 502 -9.72 19.19 -31.31
N PRO A 503 -8.44 18.81 -31.32
CA PRO A 503 -7.46 19.44 -30.46
C PRO A 503 -7.34 20.91 -30.89
N SER A 504 -7.77 21.83 -30.02
CA SER A 504 -7.46 23.24 -30.20
C SER A 504 -5.95 23.42 -30.00
N VAL A 505 -5.27 23.79 -31.07
CA VAL A 505 -3.90 24.30 -31.00
C VAL A 505 -3.96 25.65 -30.29
N TYR A 506 -3.39 25.70 -29.08
CA TYR A 506 -2.73 26.86 -28.49
C TYR A 506 -1.55 26.39 -27.65
#